data_AF-A0A7W0GIV3-F1
#
_entry.id   AF-A0A7W0GIV3-F1
#
_cell.length_a   1.000
_cell.length_b   1.000
_cell.length_c   1.000
_cell.angle_alpha   90.00
_cell.angle_beta   90.00
_cell.angle_gamma   90.00
#
_symmetry.space_group_name_H-M   'P 1'
#
loop_
_entity.id
_entity.type
_entity.pdbx_description
1 polymer ?
#
loop_
_entity_poly.entity_id
_entity_poly.type
_entity_poly.pdbx_seq_one_letter_code
_entity_poly.pdbx_strand_id
1 'polypeptide(L)'
;LLVTLPLAVWCLGEGGLTFGRMLGVYAVMALLIGVICAVSLGLSALVPRTSTSGVLSHLLVFFLTVGTGVLFALLLQVTGEEVSGPGGFTTTEQRPERVWWMLAPNPFVVLADAAPATPTARVELIDGEVVETRAPSDLLGAMRAELRIYRLTAAERELGTGELGLGLAGLDGPPLWPTGLGIQLILAAGALILTERRLRTPSGNLPVGQRVA
;
A
#
# COMPACT_ATOMS: atom_id res chain seq x y z
N LEU A 1 2.45 -10.76 -14.44
CA LEU A 1 3.76 -10.14 -14.73
C LEU A 1 4.20 -10.36 -16.17
N LEU A 2 4.37 -11.61 -16.63
CA LEU A 2 4.85 -11.86 -18.01
C LEU A 2 3.91 -11.32 -19.11
N VAL A 3 2.60 -11.40 -18.90
CA VAL A 3 1.60 -10.92 -19.88
C VAL A 3 1.67 -9.41 -20.11
N THR A 4 2.03 -8.63 -19.10
CA THR A 4 2.09 -7.15 -19.18
C THR A 4 3.46 -6.65 -19.64
N LEU A 5 4.46 -7.53 -19.71
CA LEU A 5 5.85 -7.20 -20.01
C LEU A 5 6.02 -6.59 -21.42
N PRO A 6 5.40 -7.13 -22.50
CA PRO A 6 5.52 -6.55 -23.84
C PRO A 6 5.04 -5.10 -23.91
N LEU A 7 3.93 -4.80 -23.23
CA LEU A 7 3.33 -3.47 -23.23
C LEU A 7 4.19 -2.48 -22.43
N ALA A 8 4.78 -2.93 -21.31
CA ALA A 8 5.72 -2.11 -20.54
C ALA A 8 7.01 -1.81 -21.32
N VAL A 9 7.52 -2.77 -22.10
CA VAL A 9 8.68 -2.57 -22.99
C VAL A 9 8.33 -1.60 -24.12
N TRP A 10 7.11 -1.65 -24.64
CA TRP A 10 6.65 -0.68 -25.63
C TRP A 10 6.66 0.75 -25.07
N CYS A 11 6.10 0.98 -23.88
CA CYS A 11 6.13 2.29 -23.22
C CYS A 11 7.54 2.77 -22.87
N LEU A 12 8.47 1.85 -22.57
CA LEU A 12 9.89 2.16 -22.39
C LEU A 12 10.51 2.66 -23.71
N GLY A 13 10.13 2.06 -24.84
CA GLY A 13 10.57 2.47 -26.18
C GLY A 13 10.04 3.84 -26.60
N GLU A 14 8.82 4.20 -26.19
CA GLU A 14 8.25 5.54 -26.43
C GLU A 14 8.78 6.62 -25.47
N GLY A 15 9.65 6.25 -24.51
CA GLY A 15 10.26 7.18 -23.56
C GLY A 15 9.34 7.61 -22.41
N GLY A 16 8.15 7.01 -22.28
CA GLY A 16 7.19 7.33 -21.22
C GLY A 16 7.61 6.83 -19.82
N LEU A 17 8.53 5.87 -19.75
CA LEU A 17 9.00 5.27 -18.51
C LEU A 17 10.53 5.11 -18.52
N THR A 18 11.19 5.32 -17.38
CA THR A 18 12.60 4.96 -17.25
C THR A 18 12.76 3.50 -16.86
N PHE A 19 13.85 2.86 -17.27
CA PHE A 19 14.11 1.43 -17.00
C PHE A 19 14.07 1.10 -15.49
N GLY A 20 14.67 1.94 -14.65
CA GLY A 20 14.68 1.74 -13.20
C GLY A 20 13.28 1.80 -12.58
N ARG A 21 12.39 2.66 -13.10
CA ARG A 21 11.00 2.77 -12.66
C ARG A 21 10.21 1.51 -12.98
N MET A 22 10.35 1.00 -14.21
CA MET A 22 9.74 -0.26 -14.62
C MET A 22 10.20 -1.41 -13.72
N LEU A 23 11.51 -1.55 -13.49
CA LEU A 23 12.05 -2.61 -12.66
C LEU A 23 11.51 -2.55 -11.21
N GLY A 24 11.46 -1.34 -10.62
CA GLY A 24 10.94 -1.15 -9.27
C GLY A 24 9.48 -1.59 -9.12
N VAL A 25 8.60 -1.18 -10.04
CA VAL A 25 7.17 -1.55 -10.00
C VAL A 25 6.99 -3.06 -10.15
N TYR A 26 7.70 -3.69 -11.09
CA TYR A 26 7.62 -5.13 -11.29
C TYR A 26 8.14 -5.92 -10.08
N ALA A 27 9.20 -5.44 -9.43
CA ALA A 27 9.72 -6.04 -8.21
C ALA A 27 8.71 -5.96 -7.06
N VAL A 28 8.11 -4.79 -6.83
CA VAL A 28 7.07 -4.61 -5.80
C VAL A 28 5.87 -5.50 -6.09
N MET A 29 5.38 -5.54 -7.32
CA MET A 29 4.28 -6.43 -7.70
C MET A 29 4.61 -7.92 -7.48
N ALA A 30 5.80 -8.37 -7.87
CA ALA A 30 6.22 -9.75 -7.66
C ALA A 30 6.23 -10.11 -6.17
N LEU A 31 6.73 -9.18 -5.34
CA LEU A 31 6.77 -9.34 -3.90
C LEU A 31 5.37 -9.39 -3.29
N LEU A 32 4.46 -8.50 -3.71
CA LEU A 32 3.06 -8.50 -3.26
C LEU A 32 2.35 -9.82 -3.62
N ILE A 33 2.56 -10.33 -4.83
CA ILE A 33 2.02 -11.64 -5.24
C ILE A 33 2.61 -12.76 -4.37
N GLY A 34 3.91 -12.73 -4.11
CA GLY A 34 4.59 -13.69 -3.24
C GLY A 34 4.06 -13.67 -1.81
N VAL A 35 3.82 -12.48 -1.24
CA VAL A 35 3.20 -12.30 0.08
C VAL A 35 1.82 -12.94 0.11
N ILE A 36 0.93 -12.58 -0.83
CA ILE A 36 -0.43 -13.10 -0.87
C ILE A 36 -0.42 -14.63 -0.97
N CYS A 37 0.44 -15.17 -1.83
CA CYS A 37 0.61 -16.61 -2.00
C CYS A 37 1.07 -17.30 -0.69
N ALA A 38 2.08 -16.76 -0.02
CA ALA A 38 2.58 -17.28 1.25
C ALA A 38 1.50 -17.31 2.34
N VAL A 39 0.68 -16.27 2.42
CA VAL A 39 -0.41 -16.19 3.39
C VAL A 39 -1.51 -17.19 3.07
N SER A 40 -1.91 -17.33 1.80
CA SER A 40 -2.87 -18.35 1.38
C SER A 40 -2.39 -19.77 1.69
N LEU A 41 -1.09 -20.06 1.50
CA LEU A 41 -0.49 -21.34 1.87
C LEU A 41 -0.52 -21.59 3.39
N GLY A 42 -0.20 -20.57 4.19
CA GLY A 42 -0.27 -20.66 5.66
C GLY A 42 -1.67 -20.97 6.17
N LEU A 43 -2.69 -20.31 5.60
CA LEU A 43 -4.09 -20.59 5.91
C LEU A 43 -4.52 -21.99 5.47
N SER A 44 -3.96 -22.52 4.38
CA SER A 44 -4.21 -23.89 3.93
C SER A 44 -3.64 -24.94 4.89
N ALA A 45 -2.44 -24.71 5.43
CA ALA A 45 -1.82 -25.61 6.40
C ALA A 45 -2.51 -25.61 7.79
N LEU A 46 -3.26 -24.56 8.11
CA LEU A 46 -3.98 -24.42 9.38
C LEU A 46 -5.32 -25.17 9.42
N VAL A 47 -5.95 -25.36 8.26
CA VAL A 47 -7.34 -25.79 8.18
C VAL A 47 -7.43 -27.18 7.52
N PRO A 48 -7.89 -28.22 8.25
CA PRO A 48 -7.89 -29.60 7.75
C PRO A 48 -8.92 -29.87 6.63
N ARG A 49 -9.87 -28.96 6.41
CA ARG A 49 -10.91 -29.07 5.37
C ARG A 49 -10.62 -28.11 4.20
N THR A 50 -10.59 -28.65 2.99
CA THR A 50 -10.25 -27.93 1.75
C THR A 50 -11.21 -26.80 1.42
N SER A 51 -12.51 -26.99 1.66
CA SER A 51 -13.54 -25.96 1.39
C SER A 51 -13.38 -24.73 2.29
N THR A 52 -13.11 -24.92 3.57
CA THR A 52 -12.92 -23.83 4.54
C THR A 52 -11.61 -23.06 4.29
N SER A 53 -10.56 -23.73 3.82
CA SER A 53 -9.30 -23.07 3.44
C SER A 53 -9.50 -22.11 2.27
N GLY A 54 -10.27 -22.53 1.26
CA GLY A 54 -10.62 -21.68 0.12
C GLY A 54 -11.35 -20.42 0.56
N VAL A 55 -12.43 -20.57 1.35
CA VAL A 55 -13.22 -19.43 1.84
C VAL A 55 -12.37 -18.47 2.67
N LEU A 56 -11.54 -18.99 3.58
CA LEU A 56 -10.73 -18.16 4.47
C LEU A 56 -9.67 -17.35 3.69
N SER A 57 -9.10 -17.93 2.63
CA SER A 57 -8.19 -17.22 1.72
C SER A 57 -8.90 -16.08 0.98
N HIS A 58 -10.12 -16.30 0.49
CA HIS A 58 -10.92 -15.26 -0.15
C HIS A 58 -11.30 -14.15 0.82
N LEU A 59 -11.70 -14.50 2.05
CA LEU A 59 -12.01 -13.53 3.09
C LEU A 59 -10.80 -12.71 3.49
N LEU A 60 -9.61 -13.33 3.57
CA LEU A 60 -8.38 -12.61 3.89
C LEU A 60 -8.01 -11.63 2.76
N VAL A 61 -8.07 -12.05 1.50
CA VAL A 61 -7.82 -11.16 0.35
C VAL A 61 -8.84 -10.02 0.34
N PHE A 62 -10.12 -10.31 0.53
CA PHE A 62 -11.17 -9.30 0.64
C PHE A 62 -10.91 -8.32 1.80
N PHE A 63 -10.50 -8.83 2.95
CA PHE A 63 -10.18 -8.01 4.11
C PHE A 63 -8.97 -7.10 3.86
N LEU A 64 -7.88 -7.61 3.28
CA LEU A 64 -6.70 -6.80 2.97
C LEU A 64 -6.96 -5.73 1.91
N THR A 65 -7.83 -6.02 0.94
CA THR A 65 -8.11 -5.13 -0.20
C THR A 65 -9.19 -4.10 0.11
N VAL A 66 -10.34 -4.55 0.60
CA VAL A 66 -11.53 -3.72 0.86
C VAL A 66 -11.67 -3.44 2.36
N GLY A 67 -11.49 -4.45 3.21
CA GLY A 67 -11.69 -4.33 4.65
C GLY A 67 -10.80 -3.28 5.31
N THR A 68 -9.53 -3.19 4.93
CA THR A 68 -8.59 -2.16 5.39
C THR A 68 -9.04 -0.75 5.02
N GLY A 69 -9.57 -0.56 3.81
CA GLY A 69 -10.11 0.73 3.35
C GLY A 69 -11.39 1.12 4.10
N VAL A 70 -12.29 0.17 4.33
CA VAL A 70 -13.51 0.38 5.12
C VAL A 70 -13.17 0.72 6.57
N LEU A 71 -12.26 -0.01 7.19
CA LEU A 71 -11.79 0.27 8.56
C LEU A 71 -11.14 1.64 8.66
N PHE A 72 -10.30 2.00 7.68
CA PHE A 72 -9.72 3.34 7.61
C PHE A 72 -10.79 4.42 7.52
N ALA A 73 -11.78 4.28 6.62
CA ALA A 73 -12.84 5.27 6.46
C ALA A 73 -13.67 5.45 7.74
N LEU A 74 -14.00 4.35 8.43
CA LEU A 74 -14.71 4.40 9.71
C LEU A 74 -13.86 5.06 10.80
N LEU A 75 -12.59 4.67 10.91
CA LEU A 75 -11.68 5.22 11.91
C LEU A 75 -11.36 6.69 11.68
N LEU A 76 -11.33 7.12 10.41
CA LEU A 76 -11.15 8.52 10.04
C LEU A 76 -12.26 9.36 10.68
N GLN A 77 -13.52 8.95 10.50
CA GLN A 77 -14.67 9.64 11.09
C GLN A 77 -14.67 9.60 12.62
N VAL A 78 -14.29 8.46 13.21
CA VAL A 78 -14.23 8.31 14.67
C VAL A 78 -13.12 9.14 15.31
N THR A 79 -12.05 9.44 14.56
CA THR A 79 -10.90 10.22 15.05
C THR A 79 -10.99 11.69 14.65
N GLY A 80 -12.14 12.14 14.13
CA GLY A 80 -12.39 13.55 13.86
C GLY A 80 -12.35 14.36 15.17
N GLU A 81 -11.67 15.51 15.13
CA GLU A 81 -11.62 16.44 16.25
C GLU A 81 -12.36 17.73 15.87
N GLU A 82 -13.14 18.28 16.80
CA GLU A 82 -13.77 19.60 16.58
C GLU A 82 -12.74 20.69 16.86
N VAL A 83 -12.48 21.52 15.85
CA VAL A 83 -11.57 22.65 15.93
C VAL A 83 -12.39 23.93 15.82
N SER A 84 -12.14 24.88 16.73
CA SER A 84 -12.79 26.19 16.71
C SER A 84 -12.11 27.08 15.66
N GLY A 85 -12.88 27.48 14.65
CA GLY A 85 -12.43 28.39 13.60
C GLY A 85 -12.63 29.87 13.94
N PRO A 86 -12.08 30.78 13.12
CA PRO A 86 -12.30 32.21 13.26
C PRO A 86 -13.81 32.53 13.20
N GLY A 87 -14.31 33.33 14.16
CA GLY A 87 -15.73 33.68 14.24
C GLY A 87 -16.59 32.78 15.14
N GLY A 88 -15.99 31.84 15.87
CA GLY A 88 -16.70 30.99 16.84
C GLY A 88 -17.45 29.81 16.22
N PHE A 89 -17.24 29.55 14.93
CA PHE A 89 -17.75 28.36 14.26
C PHE A 89 -16.88 27.15 14.60
N THR A 90 -17.48 26.01 14.91
CA THR A 90 -16.77 24.74 15.07
C THR A 90 -16.79 23.98 13.74
N THR A 91 -15.63 23.46 13.34
CA THR A 91 -15.50 22.60 12.17
C THR A 91 -14.87 21.28 12.60
N THR A 92 -15.40 20.16 12.11
CA THR A 92 -14.80 18.85 12.33
C THR A 92 -13.63 18.66 11.37
N GLU A 93 -12.42 18.58 11.91
CA GLU A 93 -11.22 18.30 11.13
C GLU A 93 -10.86 16.82 11.24
N GLN A 94 -10.62 16.18 10.10
CA GLN A 94 -10.26 14.77 10.04
C GLN A 94 -8.77 14.59 10.36
N ARG A 95 -8.43 13.55 11.13
CA ARG A 95 -7.06 13.26 11.60
C ARG A 95 -6.47 11.98 10.97
N PRO A 96 -6.28 11.91 9.63
CA PRO A 96 -5.80 10.70 8.96
C PRO A 96 -4.40 10.27 9.42
N GLU A 97 -3.59 11.16 9.96
CA GLU A 97 -2.25 10.89 10.50
C GLU A 97 -2.25 9.95 11.71
N ARG A 98 -3.42 9.73 12.33
CA ARG A 98 -3.59 8.81 13.46
C ARG A 98 -4.00 7.40 13.02
N VAL A 99 -4.56 7.28 11.81
CA VAL A 99 -5.24 6.05 11.34
C VAL A 99 -4.64 5.47 10.06
N TRP A 100 -3.67 6.16 9.42
CA TRP A 100 -3.00 5.71 8.18
C TRP A 100 -2.43 4.28 8.26
N TRP A 101 -2.04 3.82 9.45
CA TRP A 101 -1.48 2.49 9.65
C TRP A 101 -2.45 1.36 9.29
N MET A 102 -3.76 1.62 9.26
CA MET A 102 -4.76 0.65 8.79
C MET A 102 -4.72 0.44 7.27
N LEU A 103 -4.27 1.44 6.51
CA LEU A 103 -4.06 1.33 5.08
C LEU A 103 -2.71 0.70 4.72
N ALA A 104 -1.73 0.71 5.63
CA ALA A 104 -0.38 0.22 5.34
C ALA A 104 -0.33 -1.25 4.86
N PRO A 105 -1.12 -2.20 5.41
CA PRO A 105 -1.13 -3.59 4.93
C PRO A 105 -1.84 -3.77 3.59
N ASN A 106 -2.54 -2.76 3.07
CA ASN A 106 -3.31 -2.88 1.84
C ASN A 106 -2.37 -2.99 0.61
N PRO A 107 -2.48 -4.06 -0.20
CA PRO A 107 -1.57 -4.28 -1.33
C PRO A 107 -1.70 -3.21 -2.42
N PHE A 108 -2.87 -2.61 -2.60
CA PHE A 108 -3.09 -1.55 -3.57
C PHE A 108 -2.50 -0.22 -3.11
N VAL A 109 -2.57 0.07 -1.80
CA VAL A 109 -1.94 1.26 -1.20
C VAL A 109 -0.42 1.20 -1.35
N VAL A 110 0.17 0.06 -1.02
CA VAL A 110 1.62 -0.16 -1.18
C VAL A 110 2.03 -0.04 -2.65
N LEU A 111 1.27 -0.63 -3.56
CA LEU A 111 1.55 -0.53 -5.00
C LEU A 111 1.42 0.90 -5.51
N ALA A 112 0.37 1.63 -5.12
CA ALA A 112 0.13 3.00 -5.54
C ALA A 112 1.23 3.95 -5.03
N ASP A 113 1.62 3.86 -3.76
CA ASP A 113 2.68 4.72 -3.22
C ASP A 113 4.08 4.35 -3.73
N ALA A 114 4.31 3.08 -4.09
CA ALA A 114 5.53 2.64 -4.77
C ALA A 114 5.57 3.07 -6.25
N ALA A 115 4.43 3.44 -6.84
CA ALA A 115 4.38 3.84 -8.24
C ALA A 115 5.30 5.05 -8.48
N PRO A 116 6.04 5.10 -9.61
CA PRO A 116 6.98 6.16 -9.89
C PRO A 116 6.31 7.53 -9.89
N ALA A 117 6.98 8.50 -9.30
CA ALA A 117 6.47 9.86 -9.28
C ALA A 117 6.57 10.48 -10.68
N THR A 118 5.57 11.22 -11.10
CA THR A 118 5.59 11.94 -12.37
C THR A 118 6.72 12.99 -12.39
N PRO A 119 7.28 13.29 -13.58
CA PRO A 119 8.22 14.40 -13.73
C PRO A 119 7.61 15.70 -13.18
N THR A 120 8.42 16.51 -12.51
CA THR A 120 7.99 17.84 -12.06
C THR A 120 7.74 18.72 -13.28
N ALA A 121 6.56 19.31 -13.34
CA ALA A 121 6.21 20.29 -14.36
C ALA A 121 6.41 21.68 -13.76
N ARG A 122 7.13 22.55 -14.47
CA ARG A 122 7.18 23.97 -14.13
C ARG A 122 5.88 24.61 -14.56
N VAL A 123 5.13 25.13 -13.60
CA VAL A 123 3.94 25.93 -13.85
C VAL A 123 4.30 27.38 -13.55
N GLU A 124 4.19 28.22 -14.56
CA GLU A 124 4.31 29.67 -14.41
C GLU A 124 2.96 30.22 -13.96
N LEU A 125 2.92 30.79 -12.76
CA LEU A 125 1.74 31.41 -12.19
C LEU A 125 1.45 32.75 -12.88
N ILE A 126 0.24 33.26 -12.70
CA ILE A 126 -0.21 34.54 -13.28
C ILE A 126 0.66 35.71 -12.78
N ASP A 127 1.24 35.62 -11.57
CA ASP A 127 2.18 36.61 -11.01
C ASP A 127 3.64 36.42 -11.50
N GLY A 128 3.89 35.50 -12.43
CA GLY A 128 5.22 35.20 -12.99
C GLY A 128 6.10 34.32 -12.09
N GLU A 129 5.59 33.86 -10.95
CA GLU A 129 6.29 32.90 -10.09
C GLU A 129 6.25 31.50 -10.72
N VAL A 130 7.43 30.91 -10.90
CA VAL A 130 7.56 29.55 -11.44
C VAL A 130 7.62 28.57 -10.29
N VAL A 131 6.54 27.80 -10.11
CA VAL A 131 6.48 26.73 -9.12
C VAL A 131 6.72 25.40 -9.81
N GLU A 132 7.68 24.62 -9.29
CA GLU A 132 7.86 23.22 -9.71
C GLU A 132 6.82 22.36 -9.03
N THR A 133 5.74 22.06 -9.74
CA THR A 133 4.65 21.25 -9.22
C THR A 133 4.75 19.84 -9.77
N ARG A 134 4.65 18.84 -8.90
CA ARG A 134 4.52 17.45 -9.35
C ARG A 134 3.06 17.20 -9.72
N ALA A 135 2.69 17.55 -10.96
CA ALA A 135 1.35 17.28 -11.45
C ALA A 135 1.15 15.75 -11.60
N PRO A 136 0.16 15.14 -10.92
CA PRO A 136 -0.20 13.76 -11.17
C PRO A 136 -0.79 13.66 -12.58
N SER A 137 -0.03 13.09 -13.52
CA SER A 137 -0.54 12.81 -14.89
C SER A 137 -1.46 11.60 -14.92
N ASP A 138 -1.38 10.72 -13.92
CA ASP A 138 -2.03 9.41 -13.90
C ASP A 138 -2.77 9.16 -12.58
N LEU A 139 -3.80 8.31 -12.62
CA LEU A 139 -4.62 7.93 -11.45
C LEU A 139 -3.80 7.42 -10.27
N LEU A 140 -2.78 6.60 -10.51
CA LEU A 140 -1.90 6.08 -9.45
C LEU A 140 -1.04 7.19 -8.83
N GLY A 141 -0.62 8.17 -9.62
CA GLY A 141 0.10 9.34 -9.14
C GLY A 141 -0.78 10.21 -8.23
N ALA A 142 -2.04 10.41 -8.61
CA ALA A 142 -3.02 11.12 -7.78
C ALA A 142 -3.28 10.38 -6.46
N MET A 143 -3.48 9.06 -6.51
CA MET A 143 -3.67 8.24 -5.32
C MET A 143 -2.45 8.28 -4.39
N ARG A 144 -1.24 8.20 -4.95
CA ARG A 144 0.01 8.33 -4.20
C ARG A 144 0.11 9.68 -3.47
N ALA A 145 -0.23 10.77 -4.14
CA ALA A 145 -0.18 12.11 -3.55
C ALA A 145 -1.12 12.20 -2.33
N GLU A 146 -2.37 11.76 -2.48
CA GLU A 146 -3.35 11.71 -1.40
C GLU A 146 -2.87 10.88 -0.20
N LEU A 147 -2.32 9.68 -0.46
CA LEU A 147 -1.83 8.80 0.60
C LEU A 147 -0.69 9.43 1.42
N ARG A 148 0.18 10.21 0.77
CA ARG A 148 1.27 10.93 1.46
C ARG A 148 0.76 12.11 2.27
N ILE A 149 -0.25 12.81 1.75
CA ILE A 149 -0.92 13.87 2.49
C ILE A 149 -1.50 13.32 3.78
N TYR A 150 -2.06 12.10 3.80
CA TYR A 150 -2.61 11.46 5.01
C TYR A 150 -1.59 11.25 6.14
N ARG A 151 -0.29 11.29 5.89
CA ARG A 151 0.74 11.14 6.93
C ARG A 151 1.26 12.45 7.51
N LEU A 152 0.93 13.57 6.89
CA LEU A 152 1.25 14.89 7.42
C LEU A 152 0.41 15.17 8.65
N THR A 153 0.99 15.85 9.63
CA THR A 153 0.24 16.39 10.76
C THR A 153 -0.61 17.58 10.31
N ALA A 154 -1.67 17.92 11.07
CA ALA A 154 -2.48 19.10 10.73
C ALA A 154 -1.66 20.39 10.65
N ALA A 155 -0.68 20.58 11.55
CA ALA A 155 0.22 21.72 11.50
C ALA A 155 1.04 21.79 10.19
N GLU A 156 1.50 20.64 9.68
CA GLU A 156 2.20 20.57 8.39
C GLU A 156 1.26 20.82 7.20
N ARG A 157 -0.03 20.45 7.31
CA ARG A 157 -1.05 20.74 6.28
C ARG A 157 -1.40 22.22 6.25
N GLU A 158 -1.60 22.85 7.40
CA GLU A 158 -1.87 24.28 7.50
C GLU A 158 -0.69 25.09 6.94
N LEU A 159 0.54 24.73 7.29
CA LEU A 159 1.76 25.37 6.76
C LEU A 159 1.91 25.19 5.24
N GLY A 160 1.52 24.02 4.73
CA GLY A 160 1.57 23.72 3.31
C GLY A 160 0.45 24.38 2.50
N THR A 161 -0.66 24.77 3.13
CA THR A 161 -1.77 25.47 2.47
C THR A 161 -1.41 26.95 2.30
N GLY A 162 -0.55 27.26 1.31
CA GLY A 162 -0.19 28.65 1.00
C GLY A 162 -1.41 29.54 0.71
N GLU A 163 -1.23 30.87 0.79
CA GLU A 163 -2.31 31.89 0.71
C GLU A 163 -3.19 31.82 -0.55
N LEU A 164 -2.76 31.12 -1.61
CA LEU A 164 -3.46 30.96 -2.89
C LEU A 164 -4.21 29.62 -3.06
N GLY A 165 -4.28 28.76 -2.04
CA GLY A 165 -5.03 27.49 -2.10
C GLY A 165 -4.44 26.41 -3.03
N LEU A 166 -3.29 26.68 -3.65
CA LEU A 166 -2.51 25.74 -4.48
C LEU A 166 -1.55 24.83 -3.67
N GLY A 167 -1.53 24.99 -2.34
CA GLY A 167 -0.47 24.53 -1.45
C GLY A 167 -0.31 23.02 -1.23
N LEU A 168 -1.31 22.20 -1.54
CA LEU A 168 -1.19 20.74 -1.39
C LEU A 168 -0.35 20.09 -2.51
N ALA A 169 -0.12 20.79 -3.63
CA ALA A 169 0.55 20.23 -4.80
C ALA A 169 2.08 20.10 -4.67
N GLY A 170 2.67 20.56 -3.56
CA GLY A 170 4.11 20.49 -3.27
C GLY A 170 4.49 19.73 -1.99
N LEU A 171 3.52 19.28 -1.20
CA LEU A 171 3.79 18.53 0.03
C LEU A 171 4.05 17.05 -0.27
N ASP A 172 5.32 16.65 -0.25
CA ASP A 172 5.72 15.26 -0.39
C ASP A 172 5.89 14.61 1.00
N GLY A 173 4.79 14.09 1.55
CA GLY A 173 4.81 13.31 2.79
C GLY A 173 5.68 12.04 2.69
N PRO A 174 6.14 11.47 3.82
CA PRO A 174 7.00 10.30 3.82
C PRO A 174 6.34 9.10 3.14
N PRO A 175 7.08 8.31 2.34
CA PRO A 175 6.51 7.17 1.63
C PRO A 175 5.92 6.14 2.61
N LEU A 176 4.79 5.56 2.22
CA LEU A 176 4.07 4.51 2.93
C LEU A 176 4.48 3.12 2.47
N TRP A 177 4.94 2.97 1.23
CA TRP A 177 5.23 1.67 0.67
C TRP A 177 6.30 0.88 1.45
N PRO A 178 7.37 1.47 2.03
CA PRO A 178 8.36 0.68 2.76
C PRO A 178 7.79 0.08 4.03
N THR A 179 6.96 0.85 4.76
CA THR A 179 6.34 0.38 6.01
C THR A 179 5.28 -0.67 5.71
N GLY A 180 4.42 -0.44 4.73
CA GLY A 180 3.42 -1.41 4.30
C GLY A 180 4.03 -2.72 3.77
N LEU A 181 5.07 -2.62 2.95
CA LEU A 181 5.79 -3.78 2.41
C LEU A 181 6.52 -4.55 3.53
N GLY A 182 7.11 -3.85 4.50
CA GLY A 182 7.72 -4.48 5.67
C GLY A 182 6.72 -5.31 6.49
N ILE A 183 5.54 -4.74 6.80
CA ILE A 183 4.47 -5.45 7.51
C ILE A 183 4.03 -6.70 6.73
N GLN A 184 3.86 -6.56 5.43
CA GLN A 184 3.46 -7.65 4.54
C GLN A 184 4.51 -8.77 4.49
N LEU A 185 5.79 -8.44 4.41
CA LEU A 185 6.88 -9.43 4.45
C LEU A 185 6.95 -10.16 5.79
N ILE A 186 6.75 -9.46 6.91
CA ILE A 186 6.70 -10.09 8.24
C ILE A 186 5.53 -11.08 8.31
N LEU A 187 4.36 -10.68 7.80
CA LEU A 187 3.17 -11.53 7.79
C LEU A 187 3.37 -12.75 6.88
N ALA A 188 3.98 -12.58 5.70
CA ALA A 188 4.34 -13.67 4.80
C ALA A 188 5.36 -14.62 5.43
N ALA A 189 6.43 -14.10 6.05
CA ALA A 189 7.43 -14.91 6.73
C ALA A 189 6.80 -15.72 7.88
N GLY A 190 5.93 -15.10 8.67
CA GLY A 190 5.16 -15.79 9.72
C GLY A 190 4.30 -16.93 9.17
N ALA A 191 3.61 -16.69 8.05
CA ALA A 191 2.80 -17.70 7.38
C ALA A 191 3.65 -18.88 6.85
N LEU A 192 4.83 -18.60 6.27
CA LEU A 192 5.75 -19.64 5.79
C LEU A 192 6.32 -20.46 6.94
N ILE A 193 6.77 -19.83 8.03
CA ILE A 193 7.29 -20.52 9.21
C ILE A 193 6.22 -21.44 9.81
N LEU A 194 4.97 -20.97 9.89
CA LEU A 194 3.86 -21.77 10.39
C LEU A 194 3.57 -22.97 9.49
N THR A 195 3.61 -22.76 8.17
CA THR A 195 3.44 -23.82 7.16
C THR A 195 4.52 -24.89 7.31
N GLU A 196 5.79 -24.47 7.40
CA GLU A 196 6.92 -25.38 7.59
C GLU A 196 6.76 -26.21 8.88
N ARG A 197 6.42 -25.55 10.00
CA ARG A 197 6.22 -26.22 11.29
C ARG A 197 5.07 -27.23 11.27
N ARG A 198 4.01 -26.97 10.48
CA ARG A 198 2.86 -27.88 10.31
C ARG A 198 3.21 -29.06 9.40
N LEU A 199 4.00 -28.84 8.36
CA LEU A 199 4.37 -29.86 7.37
C LEU A 199 5.57 -30.72 7.81
N ARG A 200 6.38 -30.25 8.76
CA ARG A 200 7.36 -31.08 9.48
C ARG A 200 6.61 -32.15 10.26
N THR A 201 6.29 -33.22 9.56
CA THR A 201 5.96 -34.50 10.16
C THR A 201 7.16 -34.92 11.02
N PRO A 202 6.96 -35.30 12.29
CA PRO A 202 8.05 -35.81 13.10
C PRO A 202 8.48 -37.15 12.50
N SER A 203 9.48 -37.13 11.61
CA SER A 203 10.23 -38.31 11.20
C SER A 203 11.16 -38.71 12.35
N GLY A 204 10.60 -39.00 13.51
CA GLY A 204 11.29 -39.49 14.68
C GLY A 204 11.16 -41.01 14.74
N ASN A 205 12.23 -41.70 14.33
CA ASN A 205 12.49 -43.14 14.48
C ASN A 205 11.30 -44.06 14.17
N LEU A 206 11.02 -44.26 12.87
CA LEU A 206 10.45 -45.54 12.47
C LEU A 206 11.48 -46.63 12.82
N PRO A 207 11.09 -47.67 13.59
CA PRO A 207 11.96 -48.82 13.83
C PRO A 207 12.45 -49.37 12.49
N VAL A 208 13.76 -49.62 12.39
CA VAL A 208 14.39 -50.22 11.21
C VAL A 208 13.65 -51.55 10.91
N GLY A 209 12.88 -51.59 9.82
CA GLY A 209 12.17 -52.80 9.39
C GLY A 209 10.74 -52.63 8.87
N GLN A 210 10.10 -51.47 9.03
CA GLN A 210 8.74 -51.28 8.55
C GLN A 210 8.74 -50.85 7.07
N ARG A 211 8.53 -51.82 6.16
CA ARG A 211 8.21 -51.51 4.75
C ARG A 211 6.77 -51.04 4.67
N VAL A 212 6.58 -49.77 4.32
CA VAL A 212 5.28 -49.22 3.97
C VAL A 212 4.85 -49.89 2.67
N ALA A 213 3.73 -50.60 2.70
CA ALA A 213 3.10 -51.22 1.54
C ALA A 213 2.43 -50.17 0.65
#